data_AF-A0A7S2FV52-F1
#
_entry.id   AF-A0A7S2FV52-F1
#
_cell.length_a   1.000
_cell.length_b   1.000
_cell.length_c   1.000
_cell.angle_alpha   90.00
_cell.angle_beta   90.00
_cell.angle_gamma   90.00
#
_symmetry.space_group_name_H-M   'P 1'
#
loop_
_entity.id
_entity.type
_entity.pdbx_description
1 polymer ?
#
loop_
_entity_poly.entity_id
_entity_poly.type
_entity_poly.pdbx_seq_one_letter_code
_entity_poly.pdbx_strand_id
1 'polypeptide(L)'
;PFGGSQTVSMLTGDFLMPYLLSTVDRGHSMMTMLNETPIDYLTWGNHEDDLGHADVMRCERQYRGVWINSNMTDHESFANSTCQKEFEVLEVRSADGSNVRKVGLAAVLSNEPGLYKP
;
A
#
# COMPACT_ATOMS: atom_id res chain seq x y z
N PRO A 1 27.75 -16.52 -4.94
CA PRO A 1 26.60 -16.36 -4.01
C PRO A 1 26.48 -14.89 -3.59
N PHE A 2 25.66 -14.12 -4.30
CA PHE A 2 25.43 -12.71 -3.96
C PHE A 2 24.57 -12.64 -2.70
N GLY A 3 25.21 -12.46 -1.54
CA GLY A 3 24.55 -12.05 -0.30
C GLY A 3 24.11 -10.60 -0.42
N GLY A 4 23.07 -10.36 -1.21
CA GLY A 4 22.52 -9.02 -1.41
C GLY A 4 21.87 -8.51 -0.12
N SER A 5 22.10 -7.23 0.18
CA SER A 5 21.33 -6.49 1.18
C SER A 5 19.84 -6.66 0.89
N GLN A 6 19.05 -6.99 1.92
CA GLN A 6 17.59 -7.03 1.79
C GLN A 6 17.09 -5.59 1.59
N THR A 7 16.48 -5.34 0.44
CA THR A 7 15.81 -4.08 0.12
C THR A 7 14.31 -4.28 0.28
N VAL A 8 13.66 -3.30 0.90
CA VAL A 8 12.20 -3.24 1.04
C VAL A 8 11.75 -1.97 0.36
N SER A 9 10.78 -2.09 -0.52
CA SER A 9 10.23 -1.02 -1.34
C SER A 9 8.79 -0.74 -0.93
N MET A 10 8.45 0.54 -0.82
CA MET A 10 7.14 0.96 -0.33
C MET A 10 6.64 2.15 -1.15
N LEU A 11 5.35 2.16 -1.48
CA LEU A 11 4.66 3.31 -2.05
C LEU A 11 3.62 3.82 -1.05
N THR A 12 3.71 5.10 -0.70
CA THR A 12 3.12 5.67 0.51
C THR A 12 1.80 6.42 0.31
N GLY A 13 0.97 5.95 -0.63
CA GLY A 13 -0.32 6.54 -0.95
C GLY A 13 -0.28 7.54 -2.10
N ASP A 14 -1.43 8.17 -2.36
CA ASP A 14 -1.65 9.22 -3.35
C ASP A 14 -1.19 8.84 -4.77
N PHE A 15 -1.53 7.63 -5.19
CA PHE A 15 -1.17 7.10 -6.49
C PHE A 15 -2.37 6.73 -7.35
N LEU A 16 -3.57 6.58 -6.77
CA LEU A 16 -4.80 6.42 -7.57
C LEU A 16 -5.29 7.76 -8.11
N MET A 17 -4.96 8.87 -7.44
CA MET A 17 -5.28 10.24 -7.84
C MET A 17 -4.26 11.23 -7.26
N PRO A 18 -4.11 12.44 -7.85
CA PRO A 18 -4.65 12.86 -9.13
C PRO A 18 -3.68 12.56 -10.29
N TYR A 19 -4.17 11.92 -11.36
CA TYR A 19 -3.48 11.90 -12.65
C TYR A 19 -4.49 11.73 -13.79
N LEU A 20 -4.16 12.25 -14.98
CA LEU A 20 -5.10 12.34 -16.10
C LEU A 20 -5.73 10.99 -16.47
N LEU A 21 -4.91 9.95 -16.57
CA LEU A 21 -5.39 8.62 -16.97
C LEU A 21 -6.39 8.03 -15.97
N SER A 22 -6.27 8.33 -14.66
CA SER A 22 -7.23 7.88 -13.63
C SER A 22 -8.64 8.41 -13.85
N THR A 23 -8.77 9.60 -14.44
CA THR A 23 -10.09 10.17 -14.77
C THR A 23 -10.83 9.35 -15.83
N VAL A 24 -10.08 8.58 -16.64
CA VAL A 24 -10.60 7.72 -17.71
C VAL A 24 -10.75 6.29 -17.22
N ASP A 25 -9.73 5.72 -16.57
CA ASP A 25 -9.64 4.30 -16.27
C ASP A 25 -9.83 3.93 -14.79
N ARG A 26 -10.04 4.93 -13.93
CA ARG A 26 -10.36 4.76 -12.51
C ARG A 26 -9.31 3.91 -11.79
N GLY A 27 -8.02 4.18 -12.04
CA GLY A 27 -6.91 3.53 -11.35
C GLY A 27 -6.46 2.20 -11.95
N HIS A 28 -7.13 1.68 -12.99
CA HIS A 28 -6.88 0.32 -13.47
C HIS A 28 -5.48 0.12 -14.06
N SER A 29 -4.99 1.05 -14.89
CA SER A 29 -3.64 0.96 -15.46
C SER A 29 -2.56 1.15 -14.38
N MET A 30 -2.83 1.97 -13.37
CA MET A 30 -1.92 2.13 -12.22
C MET A 30 -1.77 0.80 -11.48
N MET A 31 -2.88 0.13 -11.15
CA MET A 31 -2.82 -1.19 -10.50
C MET A 31 -2.15 -2.25 -11.37
N THR A 32 -2.34 -2.18 -12.70
CA THR A 32 -1.64 -3.06 -13.65
C THR A 32 -0.13 -2.82 -13.59
N MET A 33 0.32 -1.57 -13.63
CA MET A 33 1.73 -1.23 -13.51
C MET A 33 2.32 -1.63 -12.15
N LEU A 34 1.61 -1.37 -11.05
CA LEU A 34 2.05 -1.70 -9.69
C LEU A 34 2.24 -3.21 -9.52
N ASN A 35 1.37 -4.04 -10.12
CA ASN A 35 1.49 -5.49 -10.08
C ASN A 35 2.66 -6.05 -10.89
N GLU A 36 3.25 -5.26 -11.80
CA GLU A 36 4.42 -5.62 -12.60
C GLU A 36 5.70 -4.91 -12.11
N THR A 37 5.60 -4.11 -11.04
CA THR A 37 6.71 -3.39 -10.40
C THR A 37 7.06 -4.08 -9.08
N PRO A 38 8.35 -4.22 -8.71
CA PRO A 38 8.75 -4.80 -7.44
C PRO A 38 8.53 -3.80 -6.29
N ILE A 39 7.27 -3.51 -5.98
CA ILE A 39 6.85 -2.77 -4.78
C ILE A 39 6.31 -3.80 -3.78
N ASP A 40 6.89 -3.84 -2.58
CA ASP A 40 6.54 -4.82 -1.56
C ASP A 40 5.28 -4.42 -0.78
N TYR A 41 5.17 -3.12 -0.46
CA TYR A 41 4.11 -2.58 0.38
C TYR A 41 3.47 -1.31 -0.19
N LEU A 42 2.15 -1.26 -0.10
CA LEU A 42 1.35 -0.04 -0.31
C LEU A 42 0.77 0.44 1.02
N THR A 43 0.46 1.72 1.11
CA THR A 43 -0.47 2.26 2.13
C THR A 43 -1.38 3.28 1.46
N TRP A 44 -2.45 3.63 2.18
CA TRP A 44 -3.39 4.67 1.80
C TRP A 44 -2.78 6.07 1.94
N GLY A 45 -3.06 6.91 0.97
CA GLY A 45 -2.99 8.36 1.05
C GLY A 45 -4.41 8.95 1.00
N ASN A 46 -4.54 10.25 1.29
CA ASN A 46 -5.85 10.89 1.32
C ASN A 46 -6.44 11.05 -0.09
N HIS A 47 -5.61 11.11 -1.13
CA HIS A 47 -6.12 11.26 -2.50
C HIS A 47 -6.72 9.98 -3.06
N GLU A 48 -6.56 8.81 -2.44
CA GLU A 48 -7.35 7.64 -2.82
C GLU A 48 -8.86 7.89 -2.68
N ASP A 49 -9.29 8.73 -1.73
CA ASP A 49 -10.69 9.16 -1.52
C ASP A 49 -11.23 10.06 -2.65
N ASP A 50 -10.35 10.59 -3.52
CA ASP A 50 -10.80 11.36 -4.68
C ASP A 50 -11.49 10.51 -5.75
N LEU A 51 -11.28 9.20 -5.70
CA LEU A 51 -11.90 8.21 -6.56
C LEU A 51 -13.17 7.65 -5.88
N GLY A 52 -14.18 7.26 -6.64
CA GLY A 52 -15.40 6.70 -6.07
C GLY A 52 -15.08 5.43 -5.24
N HIS A 53 -15.67 5.30 -4.06
CA HIS A 53 -15.39 4.22 -3.11
C HIS A 53 -15.36 2.81 -3.74
N ALA A 54 -16.34 2.50 -4.60
CA ALA A 54 -16.39 1.20 -5.30
C ALA A 54 -15.19 0.97 -6.25
N ASP A 55 -14.67 2.02 -6.88
CA ASP A 55 -13.46 1.95 -7.71
C ASP A 55 -12.21 1.78 -6.84
N VAL A 56 -12.11 2.47 -5.69
CA VAL A 56 -11.02 2.29 -4.72
C VAL A 56 -10.97 0.85 -4.21
N MET A 57 -12.12 0.30 -3.79
CA MET A 57 -12.21 -1.10 -3.32
C MET A 57 -11.87 -2.09 -4.44
N ARG A 58 -12.22 -1.78 -5.69
CA ARG A 58 -11.80 -2.62 -6.83
C ARG A 58 -10.28 -2.58 -7.02
N CYS A 59 -9.66 -1.40 -6.96
CA CYS A 59 -8.21 -1.25 -7.11
C CYS A 59 -7.44 -1.98 -6.01
N GLU A 60 -7.89 -1.84 -4.76
CA GLU A 60 -7.35 -2.56 -3.60
C GLU A 60 -7.28 -4.07 -3.86
N ARG A 61 -8.40 -4.68 -4.24
CA ARG A 61 -8.52 -6.12 -4.52
C ARG A 61 -7.72 -6.59 -5.74
N GLN A 62 -7.28 -5.69 -6.61
CA GLN A 62 -6.44 -6.03 -7.76
C GLN A 62 -4.96 -6.18 -7.39
N TYR A 63 -4.52 -5.65 -6.25
CA TYR A 63 -3.11 -5.69 -5.90
C TYR A 63 -2.68 -7.10 -5.47
N ARG A 64 -1.55 -7.56 -6.02
CA ARG A 64 -0.95 -8.88 -5.71
C ARG A 64 0.01 -8.85 -4.52
N GLY A 65 0.41 -7.65 -4.08
CA GLY A 65 1.29 -7.43 -2.92
C GLY A 65 0.51 -7.19 -1.63
N VAL A 66 1.13 -6.48 -0.68
CA VAL A 66 0.53 -6.19 0.63
C VAL A 66 0.21 -4.70 0.76
N TRP A 67 -0.98 -4.39 1.25
CA TRP A 67 -1.30 -3.09 1.82
C TRP A 67 -1.08 -3.13 3.34
N ILE A 68 -0.48 -2.09 3.92
CA ILE A 68 -0.45 -1.90 5.37
C ILE A 68 -1.44 -0.78 5.72
N ASN A 69 -2.30 -1.03 6.71
CA ASN A 69 -3.27 -0.07 7.21
C ASN A 69 -3.51 -0.32 8.70
N SER A 70 -2.90 0.53 9.53
CA SER A 70 -2.86 0.37 10.99
C SER A 70 -3.96 1.13 11.73
N ASN A 71 -4.67 2.07 11.09
CA ASN A 71 -5.60 2.97 11.78
C ASN A 71 -7.01 3.07 11.15
N MET A 72 -7.28 2.33 10.08
CA MET A 72 -8.59 2.23 9.43
C MET A 72 -8.98 0.75 9.26
N THR A 73 -8.99 0.00 10.37
CA THR A 73 -9.12 -1.48 10.38
C THR A 73 -10.57 -1.97 10.43
N ASP A 74 -11.53 -1.11 10.76
CA ASP A 74 -12.97 -1.38 10.79
C ASP A 74 -13.67 -1.07 9.46
N HIS A 75 -12.98 -0.37 8.55
CA HIS A 75 -13.51 0.03 7.25
C HIS A 75 -13.65 -1.16 6.28
N GLU A 76 -14.57 -1.05 5.31
CA GLU A 76 -14.83 -2.10 4.31
C GLU A 76 -13.57 -2.52 3.57
N SER A 77 -12.68 -1.55 3.29
CA SER A 77 -11.41 -1.80 2.62
C SER A 77 -10.56 -2.80 3.37
N PHE A 78 -10.65 -2.87 4.70
CA PHE A 78 -9.89 -3.79 5.53
C PHE A 78 -10.69 -5.08 5.82
N ALA A 79 -11.95 -4.94 6.24
CA ALA A 79 -12.78 -6.05 6.72
C ALA A 79 -12.95 -7.18 5.69
N ASN A 80 -13.01 -6.84 4.40
CA ASN A 80 -13.19 -7.78 3.30
C ASN A 80 -11.93 -7.93 2.42
N SER A 81 -10.79 -7.44 2.89
CA SER A 81 -9.56 -7.51 2.12
C SER A 81 -8.90 -8.88 2.16
N THR A 82 -8.25 -9.23 1.06
CA THR A 82 -7.32 -10.35 0.98
C THR A 82 -5.85 -9.93 0.95
N CYS A 83 -5.55 -8.62 0.89
CA CYS A 83 -4.20 -8.09 0.71
C CYS A 83 -3.81 -7.03 1.75
N GLN A 84 -4.70 -6.58 2.65
CA GLN A 84 -4.35 -5.67 3.75
C GLN A 84 -3.85 -6.41 4.99
N LYS A 85 -2.91 -5.79 5.70
CA LYS A 85 -2.47 -6.15 7.05
C LYS A 85 -2.51 -4.93 7.94
N GLU A 86 -2.77 -5.14 9.23
CA GLU A 86 -2.71 -4.07 10.23
C GLU A 86 -1.27 -3.55 10.41
N PHE A 87 -0.30 -4.47 10.42
CA PHE A 87 1.13 -4.19 10.50
C PHE A 87 1.91 -5.36 9.88
N GLU A 88 3.19 -5.14 9.63
CA GLU A 88 4.12 -6.18 9.17
C GLU A 88 5.34 -6.25 10.09
N VAL A 89 5.90 -7.44 10.28
CA VAL A 89 7.18 -7.61 10.99
C VAL A 89 8.15 -8.34 10.08
N LEU A 90 9.16 -7.61 9.60
CA LEU A 90 10.22 -8.16 8.77
C LEU A 90 11.35 -8.69 9.64
N GLU A 91 11.91 -9.83 9.25
CA GLU A 91 13.19 -10.28 9.76
C GLU A 91 14.29 -9.92 8.76
N VAL A 92 15.23 -9.09 9.19
CA VAL A 92 16.36 -8.61 8.39
C VAL A 92 17.63 -9.29 8.88
N ARG A 93 18.38 -9.87 7.95
CA ARG A 93 19.62 -10.60 8.22
C ARG A 93 20.80 -9.88 7.57
N SER A 94 21.90 -9.76 8.30
CA SER A 94 23.16 -9.29 7.70
C SER A 94 23.64 -10.28 6.64
N ALA A 95 24.43 -9.81 5.67
CA ALA A 95 24.91 -10.63 4.56
C ALA A 95 25.74 -11.85 5.01
N ASP A 96 26.41 -11.75 6.15
CA ASP A 96 27.20 -12.81 6.79
C ASP A 96 26.37 -13.66 7.78
N GLY A 97 25.09 -13.35 7.98
CA GLY A 97 24.19 -14.03 8.92
C GLY A 97 24.50 -13.81 10.40
N SER A 98 25.51 -13.00 10.75
CA SER A 98 25.92 -12.76 12.14
C SER A 98 24.89 -11.96 12.95
N ASN A 99 24.03 -11.21 12.26
CA ASN A 99 23.00 -10.38 12.87
C ASN A 99 21.64 -10.67 12.26
N VAL A 100 20.65 -10.81 13.16
CA VAL A 100 19.23 -10.86 12.82
C VAL A 100 18.54 -9.74 13.60
N ARG A 101 17.66 -8.98 12.93
CA ARG A 101 16.83 -7.92 13.54
C ARG A 101 15.40 -8.07 13.07
N LYS A 102 14.44 -7.71 13.92
CA LYS A 102 13.04 -7.54 13.55
C LYS A 102 12.77 -6.07 13.29
N VAL A 103 12.11 -5.75 12.18
CA VAL A 103 11.68 -4.40 11.82
C VAL A 103 10.16 -4.42 11.71
N GLY A 104 9.48 -3.64 12.56
CA GLY A 104 8.04 -3.45 12.49
C GLY A 104 7.68 -2.34 11.52
N LEU A 105 6.67 -2.58 10.69
CA LEU A 105 6.09 -1.61 9.77
C LEU A 105 4.65 -1.35 10.17
N ALA A 106 4.32 -0.07 10.36
CA ALA A 106 2.96 0.42 10.55
C ALA A 106 2.73 1.53 9.53
N ALA A 107 1.49 1.65 9.06
CA ALA A 107 1.13 2.64 8.06
C ALA A 107 -0.20 3.28 8.43
N VAL A 108 -0.24 4.62 8.36
CA VAL A 108 -1.34 5.42 8.87
C VAL A 108 -1.86 6.34 7.78
N LEU A 109 -3.18 6.40 7.68
CA LEU A 109 -3.89 7.37 6.87
C LEU A 109 -4.27 8.57 7.74
N SER A 110 -4.04 9.80 7.26
CA SER A 110 -4.40 11.01 8.03
C SER A 110 -5.91 11.06 8.29
N ASN A 111 -6.33 11.49 9.48
CA ASN A 111 -7.73 11.77 9.78
C ASN A 111 -8.06 13.27 9.80
N GLU A 112 -7.18 14.10 9.24
CA GLU A 112 -7.37 15.55 9.15
C GLU A 112 -8.50 15.87 8.15
N PRO A 113 -9.64 16.45 8.60
CA PRO A 113 -10.79 16.67 7.73
C PRO A 113 -10.50 17.59 6.53
N GLY A 114 -9.52 18.49 6.64
CA GLY A 114 -9.14 19.41 5.56
C GLY A 114 -8.45 18.75 4.37
N LEU A 115 -8.03 17.49 4.49
CA LEU A 115 -7.37 16.73 3.41
C LEU A 115 -8.35 15.96 2.52
N TYR A 116 -9.61 15.85 2.95
CA TYR A 116 -10.66 15.10 2.26
C TYR A 116 -11.64 16.06 1.59
N LYS A 117 -12.32 15.59 0.55
CA LYS A 117 -13.39 16.37 -0.07
C LYS A 117 -14.55 16.54 0.93
N PRO A 118 -15.21 17.72 0.93
CA PRO A 118 -16.37 17.97 1.79
C PRO A 118 -17.56 17.05 1.50
#